data_AF-A0A0U1P1T1-F1
#
_entry.id   AF-A0A0U1P1T1-F1
#
_cell.length_a   1.000
_cell.length_b   1.000
_cell.length_c   1.000
_cell.angle_alpha   90.00
_cell.angle_beta   90.00
_cell.angle_gamma   90.00
#
_symmetry.space_group_name_H-M   'P 1'
#
loop_
_entity.id
_entity.type
_entity.pdbx_description
1 polymer ?
#
loop_
_entity_poly.entity_id
_entity_poly.type
_entity_poly.pdbx_seq_one_letter_code
_entity_poly.pdbx_strand_id
1 'polypeptide(L)'
;MHDISILSIVFTAVLALVCFFLILSPLFKWEAYLTFTPKDQDLSVTKESLLTTLNELEFDYKMDKISPSDYKSLKKQYEEQVAILMKEEAQTADKQVDQDIMAEVEKEIEAQLKELKKKKGEGK
;
A
#
# COMPACT_ATOMS: atom_id res chain seq x y z
N MET A 1 36.49 31.63 -38.99
CA MET A 1 36.21 30.18 -39.21
C MET A 1 36.32 29.37 -37.92
N HIS A 2 37.22 29.72 -36.99
CA HIS A 2 37.39 29.00 -35.72
C HIS A 2 36.22 29.22 -34.76
N ASP A 3 35.69 30.45 -34.66
CA ASP A 3 34.60 30.77 -33.71
C ASP A 3 33.29 30.04 -34.02
N ILE A 4 32.98 29.88 -35.32
CA ILE A 4 31.80 29.13 -35.78
C ILE A 4 31.95 27.64 -35.45
N SER A 5 33.18 27.11 -35.51
CA SER A 5 33.47 25.71 -35.18
C SER A 5 33.41 25.46 -33.66
N ILE A 6 33.85 26.43 -32.86
CA ILE A 6 33.76 26.33 -31.39
C ILE A 6 32.28 26.39 -30.96
N LEU A 7 31.49 27.29 -31.56
CA LEU A 7 30.07 27.41 -31.26
C LEU A 7 29.29 26.13 -31.59
N SER A 8 29.58 25.48 -32.72
CA SER A 8 28.91 24.24 -33.11
C SER A 8 29.29 23.06 -32.19
N ILE A 9 30.53 22.98 -31.73
CA ILE A 9 30.99 21.97 -30.76
C ILE A 9 30.28 22.16 -29.41
N VAL A 10 30.18 23.40 -28.92
CA VAL A 10 29.49 23.67 -27.66
C VAL A 10 28.00 23.36 -27.78
N PHE A 11 27.37 23.74 -28.89
CA PHE A 11 25.94 23.47 -29.11
C PHE A 11 25.64 21.96 -29.16
N THR A 12 26.46 21.19 -29.88
CA THR A 12 26.32 19.73 -29.93
C THR A 12 26.57 19.06 -28.58
N ALA A 13 27.55 19.54 -27.81
CA ALA A 13 27.80 19.04 -26.45
C ALA A 13 26.62 19.30 -25.51
N VAL A 14 26.01 20.49 -25.56
CA VAL A 14 24.82 20.83 -24.75
C VAL A 14 23.64 19.95 -25.14
N LEU A 15 23.38 19.76 -26.43
CA LEU A 15 22.31 18.85 -26.89
C LEU A 15 22.54 17.42 -26.43
N ALA A 16 23.77 16.91 -26.52
CA ALA A 16 24.10 15.57 -26.05
C ALA A 16 23.84 15.41 -24.54
N LEU A 17 24.22 16.41 -23.73
CA LEU A 17 23.96 16.41 -22.29
C LEU A 17 22.47 16.45 -21.95
N VAL A 18 21.68 17.24 -22.69
CA VAL A 18 20.21 17.30 -22.51
C VAL A 18 19.57 15.95 -22.87
N CYS A 19 19.95 15.35 -24.00
CA CYS A 19 19.47 14.02 -24.37
C CYS A 19 19.84 12.96 -23.32
N PHE A 20 21.09 12.98 -22.84
CA PHE A 20 21.54 12.07 -21.78
C PHE A 20 20.73 12.27 -20.49
N PHE A 21 20.50 13.52 -20.09
CA PHE A 21 19.67 13.85 -18.93
C PHE A 21 18.23 13.35 -19.10
N LEU A 22 17.61 13.51 -20.27
CA LEU A 22 16.25 13.02 -20.52
C LEU A 22 16.15 11.49 -20.46
N ILE A 23 17.20 10.77 -20.85
CA ILE A 23 17.27 9.30 -20.78
C ILE A 23 17.53 8.83 -19.34
N LEU A 24 18.37 9.54 -18.57
CA LEU A 24 18.66 9.21 -17.18
C LEU A 24 17.56 9.67 -16.21
N SER A 25 16.81 10.71 -16.54
CA SER A 25 15.72 11.25 -15.73
C SER A 25 14.69 10.19 -15.30
N PRO A 26 14.16 9.32 -16.19
CA PRO A 26 13.19 8.30 -15.78
C PRO A 26 13.77 7.24 -14.84
N LEU A 27 15.09 7.01 -14.85
CA LEU A 27 15.72 6.04 -13.94
C LEU A 27 15.84 6.57 -12.50
N PHE A 28 15.75 7.88 -12.28
CA PHE A 28 15.82 8.51 -10.95
C PHE A 28 14.45 8.90 -10.39
N LYS A 29 13.37 8.80 -11.17
CA LYS A 29 12.00 9.07 -10.70
C LYS A 29 11.44 7.84 -9.99
N TRP A 30 11.89 7.62 -8.76
CA TRP A 30 11.41 6.48 -7.96
C TRP A 30 9.98 6.70 -7.41
N GLU A 31 9.51 7.91 -7.10
CA GLU A 31 8.28 8.01 -6.25
C GLU A 31 7.30 9.14 -6.64
N ALA A 32 7.08 9.39 -7.93
CA ALA A 32 6.15 10.45 -8.37
C ALA A 32 4.80 9.96 -8.91
N TYR A 33 4.52 8.66 -8.85
CA TYR A 33 3.24 8.05 -9.28
C TYR A 33 2.37 7.57 -8.11
N LEU A 34 2.75 7.88 -6.86
CA LEU A 34 1.98 7.55 -5.65
C LEU A 34 1.18 8.74 -5.11
N THR A 35 0.65 9.59 -5.99
CA THR A 35 -0.19 10.71 -5.54
C THR A 35 -1.62 10.50 -6.02
N PHE A 36 -2.46 10.09 -5.06
CA PHE A 36 -3.93 10.12 -5.06
C PHE A 36 -4.67 8.85 -5.49
N THR A 37 -4.48 7.78 -4.72
CA THR A 37 -5.56 6.81 -4.43
C THR A 37 -5.76 6.80 -2.91
N PRO A 38 -7.01 6.72 -2.40
CA PRO A 38 -7.23 6.60 -0.98
C PRO A 38 -6.47 5.35 -0.49
N LYS A 39 -5.57 5.56 0.46
CA LYS A 39 -4.61 4.58 0.99
C LYS A 39 -5.23 3.21 1.29
N ASP A 40 -6.50 3.18 1.69
CA ASP A 40 -7.24 1.94 2.00
C ASP A 40 -7.66 1.15 0.75
N GLN A 41 -7.96 1.84 -0.36
CA GLN A 41 -8.37 1.22 -1.62
C GLN A 41 -7.16 0.59 -2.32
N ASP A 42 -5.98 1.21 -2.19
CA ASP A 42 -4.71 0.67 -2.69
C ASP A 42 -4.26 -0.58 -1.91
N LEU A 43 -4.48 -0.57 -0.58
CA LEU A 43 -4.14 -1.71 0.29
C LEU A 43 -4.96 -2.96 -0.05
N SER A 44 -6.29 -2.81 -0.23
CA SER A 44 -7.17 -3.92 -0.60
C SER A 44 -6.86 -4.50 -1.98
N VAL A 45 -6.59 -3.64 -2.98
CA VAL A 45 -6.22 -4.08 -4.33
C VAL A 45 -4.87 -4.79 -4.33
N THR A 46 -3.91 -4.28 -3.55
CA THR A 46 -2.59 -4.91 -3.38
C THR A 46 -2.71 -6.28 -2.73
N LYS A 47 -3.59 -6.44 -1.73
CA LYS A 47 -3.85 -7.72 -1.06
C LYS A 47 -4.42 -8.76 -2.02
N GLU A 48 -5.43 -8.38 -2.80
CA GLU A 48 -6.08 -9.27 -3.76
C GLU A 48 -5.09 -9.75 -4.82
N SER A 49 -4.22 -8.86 -5.31
CA SER A 49 -3.15 -9.19 -6.25
C SER A 49 -2.15 -10.18 -5.65
N LEU A 50 -1.70 -9.96 -4.40
CA LEU A 50 -0.80 -10.87 -3.68
C LEU A 50 -1.41 -12.25 -3.47
N LEU A 51 -2.68 -12.33 -3.08
CA LEU A 51 -3.40 -13.60 -2.90
C LEU A 51 -3.59 -14.33 -4.22
N THR A 52 -3.86 -13.60 -5.31
CA THR A 52 -3.95 -14.16 -6.66
C THR A 52 -2.59 -14.72 -7.09
N THR A 53 -1.51 -13.97 -6.86
CA THR A 53 -0.14 -14.40 -7.15
C THR A 53 0.22 -15.67 -6.38
N LEU A 54 -0.17 -15.78 -5.11
CA LEU A 54 0.06 -16.97 -4.30
C LEU A 54 -0.68 -18.20 -4.87
N ASN A 55 -1.91 -18.00 -5.35
CA ASN A 55 -2.70 -19.06 -5.98
C ASN A 55 -2.10 -19.50 -7.33
N GLU A 56 -1.63 -18.56 -8.14
CA GLU A 56 -0.90 -18.85 -9.38
C GLU A 56 0.41 -19.59 -9.11
N LEU A 57 1.16 -19.20 -8.08
CA LEU A 57 2.38 -19.88 -7.65
C LEU A 57 2.10 -21.33 -7.24
N GLU A 58 1.02 -21.57 -6.49
CA GLU A 58 0.60 -22.93 -6.12
C GLU A 58 0.15 -23.73 -7.34
N PHE A 59 -0.54 -23.11 -8.29
CA PHE A 59 -0.88 -23.72 -9.56
C PHE A 59 0.37 -24.13 -10.34
N ASP A 60 1.33 -23.24 -10.50
CA ASP A 60 2.57 -23.52 -11.23
C ASP A 60 3.40 -24.62 -10.56
N TYR A 61 3.41 -24.69 -9.23
CA TYR A 61 4.02 -25.80 -8.51
C TYR A 61 3.28 -27.13 -8.76
N LYS A 62 1.94 -27.14 -8.68
CA LYS A 62 1.12 -28.33 -8.98
C LYS A 62 1.24 -28.81 -10.42
N MET A 63 1.64 -27.92 -11.33
CA MET A 63 1.88 -28.20 -12.73
C MET A 63 3.35 -28.55 -13.03
N ASP A 64 4.17 -28.80 -12.01
CA ASP A 64 5.60 -29.14 -12.11
C ASP A 64 6.42 -28.10 -12.91
N LYS A 65 5.97 -26.84 -12.96
CA LYS A 65 6.68 -25.75 -13.67
C LYS A 65 7.83 -25.16 -12.86
N ILE A 66 7.78 -25.31 -11.53
CA ILE A 66 8.76 -24.75 -10.60
C ILE A 66 9.22 -25.80 -9.59
N SER A 67 10.45 -25.65 -9.10
CA SER A 67 11.01 -26.62 -8.15
C SER A 67 10.38 -26.48 -6.76
N PRO A 68 10.37 -27.56 -5.94
CA PRO A 68 9.89 -27.49 -4.56
C PRO A 68 10.64 -26.48 -3.69
N SER A 69 11.94 -26.27 -3.95
CA SER A 69 12.75 -25.28 -3.24
C SER A 69 12.37 -23.86 -3.59
N ASP A 70 12.11 -23.59 -4.88
CA ASP A 70 11.70 -22.26 -5.34
C ASP A 70 10.30 -21.95 -4.85
N TYR A 71 9.38 -22.91 -4.97
CA TYR A 71 8.04 -22.80 -4.42
C TYR A 71 8.06 -22.46 -2.93
N LYS A 72 8.80 -23.22 -2.12
CA LYS A 72 8.88 -22.97 -0.67
C LYS A 72 9.41 -21.58 -0.35
N SER A 73 10.41 -21.11 -1.10
CA SER A 73 11.07 -19.83 -0.87
C SER A 73 10.18 -18.66 -1.29
N LEU A 74 9.52 -18.75 -2.44
CA LEU A 74 8.60 -17.75 -2.95
C LEU A 74 7.32 -17.70 -2.13
N LYS A 75 6.73 -18.85 -1.80
CA LYS A 75 5.50 -18.95 -1.00
C LYS A 75 5.67 -18.25 0.34
N LYS A 76 6.79 -18.50 1.03
CA LYS A 76 7.10 -17.87 2.31
C LYS A 76 7.18 -16.34 2.18
N GLN A 77 7.85 -15.83 1.15
CA GLN A 77 7.99 -14.38 0.94
C GLN A 77 6.64 -13.70 0.68
N TYR A 78 5.77 -14.32 -0.12
CA TYR A 78 4.44 -13.77 -0.39
C TYR A 78 3.50 -13.87 0.82
N GLU A 79 3.55 -14.96 1.58
CA GLU A 79 2.81 -15.11 2.84
C GLU A 79 3.22 -14.05 3.87
N GLU A 80 4.51 -13.74 3.99
CA GLU A 80 5.01 -12.67 4.87
C GLU A 80 4.48 -11.29 4.44
N GLN A 81 4.45 -10.99 3.15
CA GLN A 81 3.89 -9.74 2.62
C GLN A 81 2.39 -9.61 2.91
N VAL A 82 1.62 -10.69 2.69
CA VAL A 82 0.19 -10.72 3.02
C VAL A 82 -0.04 -10.52 4.51
N ALA A 83 0.77 -11.14 5.37
CA ALA A 83 0.65 -11.00 6.82
C ALA A 83 0.92 -9.57 7.30
N ILE A 84 1.91 -8.89 6.72
CA ILE A 84 2.19 -7.47 7.00
C ILE A 84 0.98 -6.62 6.61
N LEU A 85 0.45 -6.83 5.41
CA LEU A 85 -0.68 -6.06 4.89
C LEU A 85 -1.95 -6.22 5.74
N MET A 86 -2.27 -7.46 6.13
CA MET A 86 -3.40 -7.73 7.04
C MET A 86 -3.25 -7.06 8.40
N LYS A 87 -2.01 -6.95 8.90
CA LYS A 87 -1.71 -6.26 10.16
C LYS A 87 -1.86 -4.74 10.02
N GLU A 88 -1.52 -4.17 8.87
CA GLU A 88 -1.72 -2.75 8.57
C GLU A 88 -3.19 -2.39 8.39
N GLU A 89 -3.96 -3.24 7.69
CA GLU A 89 -5.44 -3.14 7.59
C GLU A 89 -6.08 -3.12 8.99
N ALA A 90 -5.72 -4.07 9.86
CA ALA A 90 -6.27 -4.16 11.21
C ALA A 90 -5.96 -2.92 12.07
N GLN A 91 -4.74 -2.37 11.98
CA GLN A 91 -4.38 -1.15 12.69
C GLN A 91 -5.07 0.10 12.15
N THR A 92 -5.38 0.13 10.86
CA THR A 92 -6.08 1.26 10.23
C THR A 92 -7.56 1.24 10.59
N ALA A 93 -8.16 0.04 10.63
CA ALA A 93 -9.53 -0.15 11.13
C ALA A 93 -9.69 0.31 12.59
N ASP A 94 -8.71 0.02 13.45
CA ASP A 94 -8.72 0.44 14.87
C ASP A 94 -8.55 1.96 15.04
N LYS A 95 -7.80 2.62 14.15
CA LYS A 95 -7.59 4.08 14.17
C LYS A 95 -8.72 4.89 13.54
N GLN A 96 -9.55 4.27 12.71
CA GLN A 96 -10.71 4.92 12.08
C GLN A 96 -11.94 5.01 13.00
N VAL A 97 -11.90 4.40 14.19
CA VAL A 97 -12.90 4.66 15.22
C VAL A 97 -12.67 6.09 15.73
N ASP A 98 -13.46 7.02 15.21
CA ASP A 98 -13.47 8.41 15.65
C ASP A 98 -13.70 8.46 17.17
N GLN A 99 -12.73 8.98 17.90
CA GLN A 99 -12.78 9.04 19.37
C GLN A 99 -14.00 9.82 19.85
N ASP A 100 -14.47 10.80 19.06
CA ASP A 100 -15.67 11.57 19.36
C ASP A 100 -16.95 10.71 19.23
N ILE A 101 -17.01 9.83 18.22
CA ILE A 101 -18.13 8.88 18.06
C ILE A 101 -18.12 7.86 19.19
N MET A 102 -16.95 7.34 19.57
CA MET A 102 -16.83 6.38 20.66
C MET A 102 -17.27 6.98 22.00
N ALA A 103 -16.91 8.24 22.27
CA ALA A 103 -17.32 8.96 23.46
C ALA A 103 -18.84 9.20 23.53
N GLU A 104 -19.49 9.52 22.40
CA GLU A 104 -20.95 9.69 22.37
C GLU A 104 -21.67 8.35 22.58
N VAL A 105 -21.15 7.25 22.02
CA VAL A 105 -21.70 5.90 22.23
C VAL A 105 -21.61 5.49 23.70
N GLU A 106 -20.46 5.69 24.37
CA GLU A 106 -20.31 5.37 25.79
C GLU A 106 -21.28 6.16 26.67
N LYS A 107 -21.48 7.45 26.37
CA LYS A 107 -22.42 8.31 27.06
C LYS A 107 -23.87 7.85 26.90
N GLU A 108 -24.28 7.45 25.70
CA GLU A 108 -25.60 6.87 25.42
C GLU A 108 -25.83 5.57 26.20
N ILE A 109 -24.83 4.68 26.20
CA ILE A 109 -24.87 3.40 26.95
C ILE A 109 -25.03 3.66 28.46
N GLU A 110 -24.28 4.61 29.02
CA GLU A 110 -24.36 4.93 30.45
C GLU A 110 -25.74 5.51 30.83
N ALA A 111 -26.31 6.35 29.97
CA ALA A 111 -27.65 6.89 30.15
C ALA A 111 -28.71 5.78 30.18
N GLN A 112 -28.66 4.85 29.22
CA GLN A 112 -29.60 3.71 29.17
C GLN A 112 -29.43 2.77 30.37
N LEU A 113 -28.19 2.51 30.81
CA LEU A 113 -27.94 1.69 32.01
C LEU A 113 -28.49 2.35 33.28
N LYS A 114 -28.41 3.68 33.40
CA LYS A 114 -29.01 4.42 34.52
C LYS A 114 -30.54 4.34 34.49
N GLU A 115 -31.16 4.48 33.33
CA GLU A 115 -32.60 4.32 33.18
C GLU A 115 -33.09 2.91 33.54
N LEU A 116 -32.37 1.87 33.07
CA LEU A 116 -32.70 0.48 33.38
C LEU A 116 -32.55 0.17 34.88
N LYS A 117 -31.51 0.70 35.54
CA LYS A 117 -31.33 0.56 37.00
C LYS A 117 -32.46 1.24 37.78
N LYS A 118 -32.93 2.41 37.34
CA LYS A 118 -34.05 3.12 37.95
C LYS A 118 -35.35 2.32 37.83
N LYS A 119 -35.66 1.82 36.63
CA LYS A 119 -36.83 0.95 36.39
C LYS A 119 -36.81 -0.36 37.18
N LYS A 120 -35.62 -0.92 37.44
CA LYS A 120 -35.46 -2.15 38.23
C LYS A 120 -35.53 -1.92 39.75
N GLY A 121 -35.37 -0.68 40.22
CA GLY A 121 -35.44 -0.30 41.63
C GLY A 121 -36.84 0.08 42.12
N GLU A 122 -37.76 0.45 41.23
CA GLU A 122 -39.13 0.89 41.56
C GLU A 122 -40.16 -0.26 41.65
N GLY A 123 -39.71 -1.52 41.52
CA GLY A 123 -40.56 -2.73 41.56
C GLY A 123 -40.49 -3.55 42.84
N LYS A 124 -40.19 -2.95 44.00
CA LYS A 124 -40.25 -3.59 45.32
C LYS A 124 -41.28 -2.93 46.22
#